data_AF-A0AAV4EJX3-F1
#
_entry.id   AF-A0AAV4EJX3-F1
#
_cell.length_a   1.000
_cell.length_b   1.000
_cell.length_c   1.000
_cell.angle_alpha   90.00
_cell.angle_beta   90.00
_cell.angle_gamma   90.00
#
_symmetry.space_group_name_H-M   'P 1'
#
loop_
_entity.id
_entity.type
_entity.pdbx_description
1 polymer ?
#
loop_
_entity_poly.entity_id
_entity_poly.type
_entity_poly.pdbx_seq_one_letter_code
_entity_poly.pdbx_strand_id
1 'polypeptide(L)'
;MRPKYKPLVHREPPTRKTCMAWTSDSWDNLRASFDCTDWTIFTETANSIHELADTVCSYINFCVDTVVPKKTIRVYSNNKPWVTKEIKDVLNRKKLAYKNNNRDEKISVQKELKTVIRKGKDDYRKKIKNYFKNNNMKDVWKGMSLMSGRKRKKEHDLLNCTRQYANDLNNFYARFDCHDLTAEREKRDSKT
;
A
#
# COMPACT_ATOMS: atom_id res chain seq x y z
N MET A 1 -2.27 -29.29 -22.79
CA MET A 1 -1.14 -28.81 -21.94
C MET A 1 -1.69 -28.06 -20.73
N ARG A 2 -1.25 -28.35 -19.51
CA ARG A 2 -1.68 -27.59 -18.31
C ARG A 2 -0.82 -26.32 -18.18
N PRO A 3 -1.40 -25.15 -17.88
CA PRO A 3 -0.61 -23.95 -17.67
C PRO A 3 0.35 -24.14 -16.49
N LYS A 4 1.65 -23.92 -16.73
CA LYS A 4 2.69 -23.99 -15.71
C LYS A 4 2.66 -22.70 -14.88
N TYR A 5 2.50 -22.82 -13.56
CA TYR A 5 2.52 -21.66 -12.66
C TYR A 5 3.86 -20.92 -12.79
N LYS A 6 3.79 -19.60 -13.05
CA LYS A 6 4.94 -18.70 -13.00
C LYS A 6 4.84 -17.88 -11.70
N PRO A 7 5.89 -17.82 -10.86
CA PRO A 7 5.87 -17.02 -9.64
C PRO A 7 5.63 -15.53 -9.94
N LEU A 8 4.93 -14.84 -9.04
CA LEU A 8 4.49 -13.44 -9.24
C LEU A 8 5.66 -12.48 -9.57
N VAL A 9 6.83 -12.71 -8.97
CA VAL A 9 8.05 -11.91 -9.22
C VAL A 9 8.55 -11.98 -10.66
N HIS A 10 8.24 -13.05 -11.39
CA HIS A 10 8.58 -13.22 -12.80
C HIS A 10 7.46 -12.74 -13.74
N ARG A 11 6.23 -12.61 -13.24
CA ARG A 11 5.07 -12.16 -14.03
C ARG A 11 4.98 -10.64 -14.08
N GLU A 12 5.33 -9.97 -12.99
CA GLU A 12 5.19 -8.52 -12.88
C GLU A 12 6.56 -7.85 -12.75
N PRO A 13 6.88 -6.87 -13.62
CA PRO A 13 8.12 -6.14 -13.49
C PRO A 13 8.12 -5.33 -12.19
N PRO A 14 9.29 -5.18 -11.56
CA PRO A 14 9.46 -4.30 -10.41
C PRO A 14 9.05 -2.87 -10.75
N THR A 15 8.29 -2.23 -9.86
CA THR A 15 7.87 -0.83 -10.02
C THR A 15 8.92 0.09 -9.40
N ARG A 16 9.24 1.19 -10.10
CA ARG A 16 10.04 2.28 -9.53
C ARG A 16 9.12 3.25 -8.78
N LYS A 17 9.48 3.59 -7.55
CA LYS A 17 8.79 4.63 -6.76
C LYS A 17 9.80 5.67 -6.34
N THR A 18 9.48 6.94 -6.57
CA THR A 18 10.25 8.07 -6.05
C THR A 18 9.73 8.36 -4.65
N CYS A 19 10.63 8.48 -3.68
CA CYS A 19 10.30 8.90 -2.33
C CYS A 19 11.33 9.91 -1.82
N MET A 20 10.89 10.83 -0.97
CA MET A 20 11.77 11.75 -0.27
C MET A 20 12.71 10.98 0.66
N ALA A 21 13.99 11.35 0.65
CA ALA A 21 15.01 10.77 1.52
C ALA A 21 15.22 11.67 2.75
N TRP A 22 14.44 11.39 3.78
CA TRP A 22 14.57 12.01 5.11
C TRP A 22 15.79 11.46 5.86
N THR A 23 16.96 12.04 5.61
CA THR A 23 18.19 11.84 6.40
C THR A 23 18.32 12.94 7.46
N SER A 24 19.27 12.81 8.40
CA SER A 24 19.56 13.89 9.36
C SER A 24 19.89 15.17 8.61
N ASP A 25 20.81 15.11 7.66
CA ASP A 25 21.21 16.26 6.85
C ASP A 25 20.03 16.92 6.13
N SER A 26 19.09 16.15 5.57
CA SER A 26 17.88 16.70 4.94
C SER A 26 17.00 17.46 5.93
N TRP A 27 16.90 16.97 7.17
CA TRP A 27 16.17 17.65 8.25
C TRP A 27 16.89 18.93 8.69
N ASP A 28 18.20 18.85 8.87
CA ASP A 28 19.01 19.98 9.32
C ASP A 28 19.01 21.11 8.28
N ASN A 29 19.15 20.77 6.99
CA ASN A 29 19.04 21.73 5.90
C ASN A 29 17.64 22.33 5.79
N LEU A 30 16.59 21.53 5.98
CA LEU A 30 15.21 22.03 5.91
C LEU A 30 14.93 22.99 7.07
N ARG A 31 15.44 22.67 8.26
CA ARG A 31 15.36 23.54 9.43
C ARG A 31 16.10 24.85 9.19
N ALA A 32 17.33 24.80 8.69
CA ALA A 32 18.09 25.98 8.33
C ALA A 32 17.35 26.85 7.28
N SER A 33 16.69 26.23 6.30
CA SER A 33 15.87 26.96 5.34
C SER A 33 14.74 27.73 6.02
N PHE A 34 14.06 27.14 7.01
CA PHE A 34 12.96 27.79 7.73
C PHE A 34 13.43 28.84 8.73
N ASP A 35 14.59 28.63 9.37
CA ASP A 35 15.19 29.59 10.30
C ASP A 35 15.66 30.87 9.57
N CYS A 36 16.02 30.74 8.28
CA CYS A 36 16.37 31.87 7.41
C CYS A 36 15.17 32.51 6.71
N THR A 37 13.98 31.92 6.80
CA THR A 37 12.76 32.48 6.18
C THR A 37 12.23 33.61 7.04
N ASP A 38 12.01 34.78 6.41
CA ASP A 38 11.22 35.83 7.03
C ASP A 38 9.72 35.50 6.95
N TRP A 39 9.16 35.06 8.07
CA TRP A 39 7.77 34.62 8.15
C TRP A 39 6.77 35.79 8.19
N THR A 40 7.20 37.02 8.53
CA THR A 40 6.30 38.16 8.65
C THR A 40 5.73 38.58 7.30
N ILE A 41 6.47 38.33 6.22
CA ILE A 41 6.05 38.57 4.83
C ILE A 41 4.70 37.87 4.54
N PHE A 42 4.50 36.64 5.02
CA PHE A 42 3.24 35.92 4.79
C PHE A 42 2.08 36.57 5.54
N THR A 43 2.31 37.05 6.76
CA THR A 43 1.27 37.71 7.56
C THR A 43 0.91 39.11 7.06
N GLU A 44 1.87 39.82 6.46
CA GLU A 44 1.68 41.17 5.93
C GLU A 44 1.02 41.17 4.55
N THR A 45 1.23 40.12 3.76
CA THR A 45 0.73 40.03 2.37
C THR A 45 -0.61 39.30 2.24
N ALA A 46 -0.99 38.48 3.22
CA ALA A 46 -2.23 37.71 3.16
C ALA A 46 -3.46 38.56 3.56
N ASN A 47 -4.49 38.55 2.71
CA ASN A 47 -5.74 39.28 2.96
C ASN A 47 -6.76 38.44 3.77
N SER A 48 -6.49 37.15 3.94
CA SER A 48 -7.35 36.25 4.70
C SER A 48 -6.55 35.12 5.35
N ILE A 49 -7.14 34.49 6.38
CA ILE A 49 -6.55 33.32 7.03
C ILE A 49 -6.38 32.13 6.07
N HIS A 50 -7.27 32.00 5.07
CA HIS A 50 -7.18 30.95 4.07
C HIS A 50 -6.01 31.18 3.12
N GLU A 51 -5.84 32.41 2.64
CA GLU A 51 -4.71 32.79 1.79
C GLU A 51 -3.37 32.66 2.52
N LEU A 52 -3.33 33.04 3.81
CA LEU A 52 -2.16 32.82 4.66
C LEU A 52 -1.82 31.33 4.77
N ALA A 53 -2.81 30.48 5.06
CA ALA A 53 -2.60 29.05 5.18
C ALA A 53 -2.10 28.43 3.86
N ASP A 54 -2.69 28.81 2.73
CA ASP A 54 -2.33 28.28 1.41
C ASP A 54 -0.94 28.72 0.97
N THR A 55 -0.59 29.99 1.17
CA THR A 55 0.74 30.53 0.82
C THR A 55 1.84 29.92 1.69
N VAL A 56 1.64 29.83 3.00
CA VAL A 56 2.57 29.16 3.93
C VAL A 56 2.70 27.68 3.60
N CYS A 57 1.60 26.96 3.37
CA CYS A 57 1.65 25.54 2.98
C CYS A 57 2.40 25.36 1.64
N SER A 58 2.15 26.23 0.67
CA SER A 58 2.83 26.20 -0.62
C SER A 58 4.33 26.43 -0.49
N TYR A 59 4.73 27.40 0.33
CA TYR A 59 6.14 27.66 0.61
C TYR A 59 6.82 26.50 1.34
N ILE A 60 6.19 25.94 2.38
CA ILE A 60 6.72 24.76 3.08
C ILE A 60 6.91 23.58 2.11
N ASN A 61 5.92 23.32 1.25
CA ASN A 61 6.05 22.27 0.23
C ASN A 61 7.20 22.56 -0.74
N PHE A 62 7.36 23.81 -1.17
CA PHE A 62 8.49 24.23 -2.00
C PHE A 62 9.84 23.99 -1.31
N CYS A 63 9.99 24.36 -0.04
CA CYS A 63 11.20 24.10 0.73
C CYS A 63 11.48 22.60 0.84
N VAL A 64 10.45 21.79 1.14
CA VAL A 64 10.58 20.33 1.20
C VAL A 64 11.00 19.76 -0.16
N ASP A 65 10.41 20.21 -1.26
CA ASP A 65 10.74 19.74 -2.61
C ASP A 65 12.14 20.15 -3.07
N THR A 66 12.64 21.29 -2.60
CA THR A 66 13.96 21.84 -2.97
C THR A 66 15.08 21.26 -2.13
N VAL A 67 14.87 21.15 -0.81
CA VAL A 67 15.91 20.77 0.15
C VAL A 67 15.99 19.25 0.31
N VAL A 68 14.86 18.54 0.29
CA VAL A 68 14.85 17.10 0.57
C VAL A 68 15.14 16.31 -0.71
N PRO A 69 16.25 15.56 -0.77
CA PRO A 69 16.62 14.81 -1.96
C PRO A 69 15.60 13.71 -2.25
N LYS A 70 15.27 13.56 -3.53
CA LYS A 70 14.39 12.49 -4.04
C LYS A 70 15.22 11.25 -4.36
N LYS A 71 14.82 10.08 -3.83
CA LYS A 71 15.43 8.80 -4.19
C LYS A 71 14.45 7.88 -4.89
N THR A 72 14.94 7.19 -5.91
CA THR A 72 14.15 6.17 -6.61
C THR A 72 14.43 4.80 -6.01
N ILE A 73 13.38 4.15 -5.50
CA ILE A 73 13.44 2.77 -5.00
C ILE A 73 12.75 1.79 -5.94
N ARG A 74 13.34 0.60 -6.07
CA ARG A 74 12.74 -0.52 -6.78
C ARG A 74 11.88 -1.34 -5.81
N VAL A 75 10.60 -1.46 -6.13
CA VAL A 75 9.60 -2.20 -5.33
C VAL A 75 9.17 -3.42 -6.11
N TYR A 76 9.32 -4.60 -5.51
CA TYR A 76 8.89 -5.86 -6.10
C TYR A 76 7.47 -6.18 -5.68
N SER A 77 6.70 -6.81 -6.57
CA SER A 77 5.32 -7.21 -6.27
C SER A 77 5.20 -8.17 -5.08
N ASN A 78 6.21 -9.02 -4.87
CA ASN A 78 6.28 -9.96 -3.76
C ASN A 78 6.88 -9.36 -2.47
N ASN A 79 7.00 -8.03 -2.37
CA ASN A 79 7.44 -7.40 -1.12
C ASN A 79 6.39 -7.64 -0.04
N LYS A 80 6.76 -8.42 0.97
CA LYS A 80 5.84 -8.76 2.04
C LYS A 80 5.53 -7.53 2.89
N PRO A 81 4.25 -7.24 3.18
CA PRO A 81 3.83 -6.00 3.84
C PRO A 81 4.31 -5.87 5.29
N TRP A 82 4.69 -6.98 5.91
CA TRP A 82 5.28 -7.03 7.25
C TRP A 82 6.80 -6.78 7.26
N VAL A 83 7.46 -6.59 6.11
CA VAL A 83 8.90 -6.29 6.03
C VAL A 83 9.12 -4.79 6.22
N THR A 84 9.37 -4.40 7.47
CA THR A 84 9.63 -3.03 7.90
C THR A 84 11.07 -2.58 7.66
N LYS A 85 11.38 -1.30 7.91
CA LYS A 85 12.74 -0.75 7.88
C LYS A 85 13.65 -1.48 8.87
N GLU A 86 13.19 -1.68 10.10
CA GLU A 86 13.90 -2.42 11.17
C GLU A 86 14.33 -3.82 10.71
N ILE A 87 13.44 -4.58 10.06
CA ILE A 87 13.78 -5.91 9.52
C ILE A 87 14.86 -5.80 8.44
N LYS A 88 14.79 -4.79 7.57
CA LYS A 88 15.81 -4.58 6.52
C LYS A 88 17.16 -4.21 7.12
N ASP A 89 17.18 -3.42 8.19
CA ASP A 89 18.40 -3.01 8.88
C ASP A 89 19.09 -4.22 9.52
N VAL A 90 18.34 -5.10 10.18
CA VAL A 90 18.85 -6.37 10.73
C VAL A 90 19.33 -7.31 9.62
N LEU A 91 18.62 -7.40 8.49
CA LEU A 91 19.06 -8.16 7.32
C LEU A 91 20.36 -7.63 6.72
N ASN A 92 20.56 -6.31 6.72
CA ASN A 92 21.80 -5.70 6.24
C ASN A 92 22.97 -5.94 7.20
N ARG A 93 22.75 -5.83 8.51
CA ARG A 93 23.75 -6.23 9.52
C ARG A 93 24.12 -7.70 9.37
N LYS A 94 23.15 -8.56 9.11
CA LYS A 94 23.41 -9.98 8.81
C LYS A 94 24.35 -10.11 7.62
N LYS A 95 24.04 -9.46 6.49
CA LYS A 95 24.93 -9.50 5.31
C LYS A 95 26.36 -9.04 5.63
N LEU A 96 26.51 -8.00 6.46
CA LEU A 96 27.82 -7.50 6.89
C LEU A 96 28.56 -8.54 7.75
N ALA A 97 27.89 -9.16 8.72
CA ALA A 97 28.47 -10.24 9.54
C ALA A 97 28.92 -11.44 8.70
N TYR A 98 28.19 -11.76 7.62
CA TYR A 98 28.62 -12.77 6.65
C TYR A 98 29.88 -12.35 5.88
N LYS A 99 29.93 -11.09 5.43
CA LYS A 99 31.10 -10.54 4.73
C LYS A 99 32.34 -10.52 5.62
N ASN A 100 32.20 -10.18 6.90
CA ASN A 100 33.29 -10.06 7.86
C ASN A 100 33.67 -11.39 8.54
N ASN A 101 33.00 -12.49 8.18
CA ASN A 101 33.15 -13.83 8.75
C ASN A 101 33.02 -13.94 10.29
N ASN A 102 32.45 -12.93 10.97
CA ASN A 102 32.31 -12.92 12.43
C ASN A 102 31.24 -13.93 12.89
N ARG A 103 31.64 -14.98 13.63
CA ARG A 103 30.75 -16.07 14.04
C ARG A 103 29.72 -15.63 15.08
N ASP A 104 30.14 -14.88 16.09
CA ASP A 104 29.27 -14.48 17.20
C ASP A 104 28.23 -13.46 16.75
N GLU A 105 28.64 -12.53 15.89
CA GLU A 105 27.73 -11.56 15.27
C GLU A 105 26.69 -12.23 14.38
N LYS A 106 27.08 -13.26 13.60
CA LYS A 106 26.12 -14.06 12.80
C LYS A 106 25.05 -14.69 13.69
N ILE A 107 25.44 -15.27 14.84
CA ILE A 107 24.50 -15.92 15.77
C ILE A 107 23.58 -14.88 16.41
N SER A 108 24.15 -13.78 16.90
CA SER A 108 23.42 -12.68 17.53
C SER A 108 22.38 -12.07 16.58
N VAL A 109 22.81 -11.65 15.39
CA VAL A 109 21.93 -11.06 14.38
C VAL A 109 20.87 -12.05 13.91
N GLN A 110 21.18 -13.35 13.83
CA GLN A 110 20.19 -14.37 13.48
C GLN A 110 19.09 -14.52 14.54
N LYS A 111 19.44 -14.47 15.83
CA LYS A 111 18.46 -14.50 16.94
C LYS A 111 17.58 -13.25 16.92
N GLU A 112 18.20 -12.08 16.74
CA GLU A 112 17.49 -10.81 16.63
C GLU A 112 16.54 -10.80 15.42
N LEU A 113 17.01 -11.24 14.25
CA LEU A 113 16.22 -11.29 13.02
C LEU A 113 14.95 -12.13 13.20
N LYS A 114 15.04 -13.28 13.88
CA LYS A 114 13.86 -14.10 14.19
C LYS A 114 12.85 -13.33 15.06
N THR A 115 13.34 -12.60 16.05
CA THR A 115 12.51 -11.81 16.98
C THR A 115 11.80 -10.67 16.26
N VAL A 116 12.53 -9.88 15.46
CA VAL A 116 11.95 -8.75 14.72
C VAL A 116 10.99 -9.24 13.64
N ILE A 117 11.28 -10.36 12.95
CA ILE A 117 10.34 -10.95 11.98
C ILE A 117 9.05 -11.42 12.67
N ARG A 118 9.14 -12.05 13.85
CA ARG A 118 7.97 -12.47 14.63
C ARG A 118 7.12 -11.26 14.99
N LYS A 119 7.73 -10.23 15.57
CA LYS A 119 7.06 -8.97 15.93
C LYS A 119 6.39 -8.32 14.71
N GLY A 120 7.12 -8.15 13.61
CA GLY A 120 6.57 -7.54 12.39
C GLY A 120 5.39 -8.32 11.78
N LYS A 121 5.43 -9.66 11.82
CA LYS A 121 4.29 -10.50 11.41
C LYS A 121 3.10 -10.35 12.36
N ASP A 122 3.34 -10.31 13.67
CA ASP A 122 2.29 -10.17 14.68
C ASP A 122 1.62 -8.79 14.60
N ASP A 123 2.40 -7.72 14.40
CA ASP A 123 1.89 -6.36 14.23
C ASP A 123 1.04 -6.24 12.96
N TYR A 124 1.52 -6.83 11.85
CA TYR A 124 0.74 -6.89 10.62
C TYR A 124 -0.55 -7.71 10.79
N ARG A 125 -0.50 -8.83 11.52
CA ARG A 125 -1.69 -9.63 11.86
C ARG A 125 -2.68 -8.81 12.70
N LYS A 126 -2.22 -8.09 13.73
CA LYS A 126 -3.06 -7.20 14.55
C LYS A 126 -3.70 -6.11 13.70
N LYS A 127 -2.93 -5.49 12.80
CA LYS A 127 -3.45 -4.50 11.85
C LYS A 127 -4.57 -5.05 10.98
N ILE A 128 -4.40 -6.27 10.43
CA ILE A 128 -5.47 -6.92 9.66
C ILE A 128 -6.68 -7.18 10.55
N LYS A 129 -6.49 -7.78 11.73
CA LYS A 129 -7.59 -8.08 12.66
C LYS A 129 -8.38 -6.83 13.05
N ASN A 130 -7.72 -5.68 13.22
CA ASN A 130 -8.40 -4.43 13.54
C ASN A 130 -9.41 -3.99 12.48
N TYR A 131 -9.21 -4.31 11.19
CA TYR A 131 -10.19 -4.02 10.15
C TYR A 131 -11.51 -4.80 10.30
N PHE A 132 -11.50 -5.91 11.04
CA PHE A 132 -12.66 -6.78 11.24
C PHE A 132 -13.25 -6.69 12.66
N LYS A 133 -12.67 -5.84 13.52
CA LYS A 133 -13.09 -5.73 14.92
C LYS A 133 -14.36 -4.90 15.07
N ASN A 134 -14.53 -3.88 14.24
CA ASN A 134 -15.68 -2.98 14.27
C ASN A 134 -16.69 -3.40 13.21
N ASN A 135 -17.99 -3.20 13.45
CA ASN A 135 -19.05 -3.45 12.47
C ASN A 135 -19.10 -2.38 11.36
N ASN A 136 -17.93 -1.94 10.88
CA ASN A 136 -17.79 -0.97 9.81
C ASN A 136 -17.48 -1.70 8.49
N MET A 137 -18.48 -1.77 7.61
CA MET A 137 -18.36 -2.42 6.30
C MET A 137 -17.22 -1.82 5.45
N LYS A 138 -16.91 -0.52 5.60
CA LYS A 138 -15.80 0.12 4.88
C LYS A 138 -14.44 -0.46 5.31
N ASP A 139 -14.26 -0.72 6.59
CA ASP A 139 -13.02 -1.29 7.14
C ASP A 139 -12.88 -2.76 6.77
N VAL A 140 -13.97 -3.52 6.85
CA VAL A 140 -14.03 -4.92 6.38
C VAL A 140 -13.62 -5.01 4.91
N TRP A 141 -14.17 -4.16 4.04
CA TRP A 141 -13.78 -4.12 2.63
C TRP A 141 -12.32 -3.74 2.41
N LYS A 142 -11.79 -2.81 3.21
CA LYS A 142 -10.37 -2.43 3.18
C LYS A 142 -9.47 -3.62 3.58
N GLY A 143 -9.85 -4.37 4.61
CA GLY A 143 -9.18 -5.59 5.04
C GLY A 143 -9.21 -6.69 3.97
N MET A 144 -10.38 -6.95 3.37
CA MET A 144 -10.55 -7.94 2.29
C MET A 144 -9.75 -7.57 1.04
N SER A 145 -9.76 -6.29 0.66
CA SER A 145 -8.95 -5.79 -0.46
C SER A 145 -7.46 -5.99 -0.21
N LEU A 146 -6.99 -5.71 1.02
CA LEU A 146 -5.60 -5.89 1.40
C LEU A 146 -5.16 -7.37 1.36
N MET A 147 -6.00 -8.28 1.86
CA MET A 147 -5.68 -9.73 1.87
C MET A 147 -5.73 -10.36 0.48
N SER A 148 -6.69 -9.97 -0.35
CA SER A 148 -6.85 -10.51 -1.70
C SER A 148 -5.78 -10.05 -2.69
N GLY A 149 -4.91 -9.11 -2.29
CA GLY A 149 -3.87 -8.57 -3.16
C GLY A 149 -4.42 -7.83 -4.39
N ARG A 150 -5.71 -7.50 -4.39
CA ARG A 150 -6.33 -6.70 -5.45
C ARG A 150 -5.70 -5.32 -5.42
N LYS A 151 -4.82 -5.04 -6.37
CA LYS A 151 -4.41 -3.68 -6.67
C LYS A 151 -5.67 -2.94 -7.10
N ARG A 152 -5.97 -1.78 -6.49
CA ARG A 152 -6.91 -0.85 -7.10
C ARG A 152 -6.40 -0.66 -8.52
N LYS A 153 -7.17 -1.07 -9.52
CA LYS A 153 -6.88 -0.65 -10.89
C LYS A 153 -6.76 0.88 -10.78
N LYS A 154 -5.66 1.47 -11.30
CA LYS A 154 -5.75 2.86 -11.79
C LYS A 154 -7.06 2.87 -12.55
N GLU A 155 -7.98 3.79 -12.23
CA GLU A 155 -9.26 3.91 -12.92
C GLU A 155 -9.02 3.53 -14.37
N HIS A 156 -9.34 2.27 -14.69
CA HIS A 156 -9.45 1.91 -16.08
C HIS A 156 -10.56 2.84 -16.49
N ASP A 157 -10.35 3.62 -17.55
CA ASP A 157 -11.43 4.31 -18.26
C ASP A 157 -12.67 3.49 -18.03
N LEU A 158 -13.58 4.02 -17.21
CA LEU A 158 -14.81 3.35 -16.86
C LEU A 158 -15.44 3.11 -18.22
N LEU A 159 -15.22 1.91 -18.77
CA LEU A 159 -15.74 1.46 -20.05
C LEU A 159 -17.18 1.91 -20.03
N ASN A 160 -17.47 2.95 -20.83
CA ASN A 160 -18.67 3.78 -20.76
C ASN A 160 -19.77 3.06 -19.99
N CYS A 161 -19.80 3.23 -18.66
CA CYS A 161 -20.79 2.59 -17.79
C CYS A 161 -22.06 3.39 -17.95
N THR A 162 -22.62 3.35 -19.15
CA THR A 162 -23.91 3.92 -19.47
C THR A 162 -24.95 3.18 -18.66
N ARG A 163 -26.06 3.86 -18.39
CA ARG A 163 -27.25 3.24 -17.78
C ARG A 163 -27.66 1.97 -18.54
N GLN A 164 -27.44 1.94 -19.85
CA GLN A 164 -27.71 0.79 -20.70
C GLN A 164 -26.86 -0.43 -20.32
N TYR A 165 -25.54 -0.26 -20.17
CA TYR A 165 -24.65 -1.35 -19.76
C TYR A 165 -25.02 -1.93 -18.39
N ALA A 166 -25.40 -1.07 -17.44
CA ALA A 166 -25.88 -1.52 -16.13
C ALA A 166 -27.18 -2.32 -16.24
N ASN A 167 -28.12 -1.89 -17.09
CA ASN A 167 -29.35 -2.63 -17.37
C ASN A 167 -29.07 -3.97 -18.06
N ASP A 168 -28.15 -4.02 -19.02
CA ASP A 168 -27.77 -5.25 -19.72
C ASP A 168 -27.15 -6.28 -18.75
N LEU A 169 -26.31 -5.82 -17.82
CA LEU A 169 -25.76 -6.66 -16.75
C LEU A 169 -26.85 -7.16 -15.80
N ASN A 170 -27.76 -6.29 -15.38
CA ASN A 170 -28.89 -6.70 -14.53
C ASN A 170 -29.73 -7.76 -15.22
N ASN A 171 -30.07 -7.58 -16.50
CA ASN A 171 -30.79 -8.59 -17.30
C ASN A 171 -30.00 -9.89 -17.42
N PHE A 172 -28.69 -9.81 -17.67
CA PHE A 172 -27.83 -10.99 -17.82
C PHE A 172 -27.70 -11.81 -16.53
N TYR A 173 -27.61 -11.17 -15.36
CA TYR A 173 -27.48 -11.88 -14.09
C TYR A 173 -28.82 -12.30 -13.50
N ALA A 174 -29.88 -11.49 -13.69
CA ALA A 174 -31.23 -11.81 -13.25
C ALA A 174 -31.95 -12.84 -14.14
N ARG A 175 -31.39 -13.23 -15.29
CA ARG A 175 -31.97 -14.25 -16.19
C ARG A 175 -32.20 -15.61 -15.51
N PHE A 176 -31.50 -15.87 -14.40
CA PHE A 176 -31.66 -17.10 -13.62
C PHE A 176 -32.73 -16.96 -12.52
N ASP A 177 -33.13 -15.74 -12.17
CA ASP A 177 -34.14 -15.49 -11.13
C ASP A 177 -35.57 -15.68 -11.66
N CYS A 178 -35.75 -15.64 -12.97
CA CYS A 178 -37.02 -15.91 -13.65
C CYS A 178 -37.12 -17.33 -14.25
N HIS A 179 -36.16 -18.22 -13.97
CA HIS A 179 -36.31 -19.65 -14.24
C HIS A 179 -36.92 -20.34 -13.03
N ASP A 180 -38.23 -20.52 -13.08
CA ASP A 180 -38.91 -21.44 -12.19
C ASP A 180 -38.58 -22.88 -12.60
N LEU A 181 -37.62 -23.48 -11.89
CA LEU A 181 -37.19 -24.87 -12.11
C LEU A 181 -38.09 -25.88 -11.39
N THR A 182 -39.23 -25.47 -10.81
CA THR A 182 -40.18 -26.38 -10.16
C THR A 182 -40.67 -27.47 -11.11
N ALA A 183 -41.04 -27.11 -12.34
CA ALA A 183 -41.49 -28.08 -13.36
C ALA A 183 -40.40 -29.10 -13.76
N GLU A 184 -39.11 -28.74 -13.66
CA GLU A 184 -37.99 -29.67 -13.90
C GLU A 184 -37.64 -30.54 -12.69
N ARG A 185 -38.02 -30.12 -11.48
CA ARG A 185 -37.94 -30.92 -10.25
C ARG A 185 -39.04 -31.97 -10.22
N GLU A 186 -40.28 -31.58 -10.50
CA GLU A 186 -41.44 -32.48 -10.55
C GLU A 186 -41.29 -33.60 -11.61
N LYS A 187 -40.71 -33.28 -12.79
CA LYS A 187 -40.39 -34.30 -13.81
C LYS A 187 -39.29 -35.28 -13.39
N ARG A 188 -38.41 -34.89 -12.46
CA ARG A 188 -37.39 -35.78 -11.89
C ARG A 188 -38.00 -36.71 -10.85
N ASP A 189 -38.92 -36.20 -10.04
CA ASP A 189 -39.55 -36.93 -8.96
C ASP A 189 -40.68 -37.87 -9.47
N SER A 190 -41.26 -37.59 -10.63
CA SER A 190 -42.28 -38.45 -11.28
C SER A 190 -41.71 -39.65 -12.05
N LYS A 191 -40.38 -39.78 -12.12
CA LYS A 191 -39.66 -40.86 -12.83
C LYS A 191 -38.94 -41.84 -11.89
N THR A 192 -39.19 -41.73 -10.58
CA THR A 192 -38.81 -42.71 -9.56
C THR A 192 -40.07 -43.41 -9.07
#